data_AF-A0A836ZUX0-F1
#
_entry.id   AF-A0A836ZUX0-F1
#
_cell.length_a   1.000
_cell.length_b   1.000
_cell.length_c   1.000
_cell.angle_alpha   90.00
_cell.angle_beta   90.00
_cell.angle_gamma   90.00
#
_symmetry.space_group_name_H-M   'P 1'
#
loop_
_entity.id
_entity.type
_entity.pdbx_description
1 polymer ?
#
loop_
_entity_poly.entity_id
_entity_poly.type
_entity_poly.pdbx_seq_one_letter_code
_entity_poly.pdbx_strand_id
1 'polypeptide(L)' 'RTLTAVLGDARAHVAKPQGPEKTFQDFTTQPTRRIDWILFRGLTPTRFSTLDMRPGGILPSDHYPVLAEFEWPQ' A
#
# COMPACT_ATOMS: atom_id res chain seq x y z
N ARG A 1 -4.22 -19.79 -2.67
CA ARG A 1 -3.16 -18.80 -2.99
C ARG A 1 -3.28 -18.50 -4.47
N THR A 2 -3.84 -17.34 -4.87
CA THR A 2 -4.45 -17.26 -6.21
C THR A 2 -3.88 -16.14 -7.10
N LEU A 3 -3.30 -15.05 -6.56
CA LEU A 3 -2.71 -13.96 -7.36
C LEU A 3 -1.23 -13.68 -7.08
N THR A 4 -0.81 -13.73 -5.81
CA THR A 4 0.60 -13.50 -5.42
C THR A 4 1.56 -14.62 -5.82
N ALA A 5 1.04 -15.71 -6.40
CA ALA A 5 1.88 -16.74 -7.04
C ALA A 5 2.45 -16.28 -8.39
N VAL A 6 1.81 -15.29 -9.03
CA VAL A 6 2.14 -14.85 -10.40
C VAL A 6 2.30 -13.34 -10.55
N LEU A 7 1.95 -12.57 -9.52
CA LEU A 7 2.17 -11.12 -9.42
C LEU A 7 2.93 -10.81 -8.13
N GLY A 8 3.83 -9.84 -8.17
CA GLY A 8 4.53 -9.35 -6.99
C GLY A 8 3.65 -8.40 -6.17
N ASP A 9 3.78 -8.42 -4.85
CA ASP A 9 3.18 -7.42 -3.96
C ASP A 9 4.14 -6.23 -3.82
N ALA A 10 3.77 -5.06 -4.32
CA ALA A 10 4.67 -3.89 -4.34
C ALA A 10 5.22 -3.53 -2.95
N ARG A 11 4.44 -3.73 -1.88
CA ARG A 11 4.89 -3.46 -0.50
C ARG A 11 6.02 -4.40 -0.07
N ALA A 12 5.92 -5.67 -0.44
CA ALA A 12 6.88 -6.70 -0.06
C ALA A 12 8.18 -6.63 -0.87
N HIS A 13 8.14 -5.99 -2.03
CA HIS A 13 9.27 -5.90 -2.96
C HIS A 13 10.12 -4.62 -2.80
N VAL A 14 9.76 -3.70 -1.90
CA VAL A 14 10.60 -2.55 -1.55
C VAL A 14 11.34 -2.79 -0.24
N ALA A 15 12.58 -2.29 -0.12
CA ALA A 15 13.41 -2.54 1.07
C ALA A 15 12.85 -1.90 2.36
N LYS A 16 12.16 -0.76 2.24
CA LYS A 16 11.65 0.03 3.36
C LYS A 16 10.28 0.64 3.03
N PRO A 17 9.17 -0.12 3.16
CA PRO A 17 7.84 0.43 2.99
C PRO A 17 7.54 1.48 4.07
N GLN A 18 6.87 2.57 3.69
CA GLN A 18 6.54 3.68 4.57
C GLN A 18 5.07 3.61 5.03
N GLY A 19 4.80 4.15 6.22
CA GLY A 19 3.45 4.16 6.81
C GLY A 19 2.96 2.79 7.30
N PRO A 20 1.73 2.76 7.85
CA PRO A 20 1.19 1.55 8.48
C PRO A 20 1.05 0.40 7.48
N GLU A 21 1.18 -0.84 7.95
CA GLU A 21 0.94 -2.01 7.11
C GLU A 21 -0.53 -2.22 6.79
N LYS A 22 -1.38 -1.97 7.80
CA LYS A 22 -2.82 -2.16 7.72
C LYS A 22 -3.45 -0.92 7.07
N THR A 23 -4.45 -1.14 6.26
CA THR A 23 -5.05 -0.12 5.38
C THR A 23 -6.48 0.22 5.81
N PHE A 24 -7.23 -0.74 6.36
CA PHE A 24 -8.60 -0.51 6.83
C PHE A 24 -8.64 -0.05 8.29
N GLN A 25 -9.30 1.08 8.56
CA GLN A 25 -9.40 1.70 9.88
C GLN A 25 -10.82 2.13 10.30
N ASP A 26 -11.84 1.99 9.45
CA ASP A 26 -13.26 2.22 9.79
C ASP A 26 -13.54 3.54 10.50
N PHE A 27 -12.85 4.60 10.09
CA PHE A 27 -12.89 5.93 10.71
C PHE A 27 -12.44 6.02 12.19
N THR A 28 -11.71 5.02 12.70
CA THR A 28 -11.21 4.94 14.10
C THR A 28 -9.75 5.34 14.30
N THR A 29 -8.97 5.58 13.23
CA THR A 29 -7.50 5.76 13.23
C THR A 29 -6.67 4.56 13.71
N GLN A 30 -7.31 3.43 14.03
CA GLN A 30 -6.64 2.20 14.43
C GLN A 30 -6.78 1.17 13.31
N PRO A 31 -5.80 1.07 12.40
CA PRO A 31 -5.94 0.18 11.27
C PRO A 31 -5.83 -1.27 11.73
N THR A 32 -6.73 -2.12 11.22
CA THR A 32 -6.92 -3.50 11.72
C THR A 32 -6.43 -4.56 10.75
N ARG A 33 -6.63 -4.34 9.45
CA ARG A 33 -6.35 -5.31 8.38
C ARG A 33 -5.67 -4.63 7.20
N ARG A 34 -4.81 -5.36 6.50
CA ARG A 34 -4.33 -4.98 5.17
C ARG A 34 -5.23 -5.66 4.14
N ILE A 35 -6.09 -4.88 3.51
CA ILE A 35 -7.02 -5.37 2.47
C ILE A 35 -6.91 -4.61 1.14
N ASP A 36 -5.92 -3.72 1.02
CA ASP A 36 -5.62 -2.98 -0.19
C ASP A 36 -4.20 -3.34 -0.66
N TRP A 37 -4.07 -3.68 -1.94
CA TRP A 37 -2.83 -4.15 -2.55
C TRP A 37 -2.61 -3.48 -3.91
N ILE A 38 -1.35 -3.20 -4.22
CA ILE A 38 -0.90 -2.97 -5.59
C ILE A 38 -0.07 -4.18 -6.00
N LEU A 39 -0.63 -5.01 -6.89
CA LEU A 39 0.05 -6.16 -7.46
C LEU A 39 0.65 -5.80 -8.82
N PHE A 40 1.86 -6.25 -9.11
CA PHE A 40 2.59 -5.84 -10.31
C PHE A 40 3.28 -7.02 -11.02
N ARG A 41 3.64 -6.79 -12.29
CA ARG A 41 4.51 -7.64 -13.12
C ARG A 41 5.19 -6.76 -14.17
N GLY A 42 6.46 -7.03 -14.48
CA GLY A 42 7.18 -6.36 -15.57
C GLY A 42 7.58 -4.91 -15.28
N LEU A 43 7.48 -4.47 -14.03
CA LEU A 43 7.97 -3.19 -13.52
C LEU A 43 8.78 -3.44 -12.25
N THR A 44 9.68 -2.52 -11.89
CA THR A 44 10.46 -2.60 -10.64
C THR A 44 9.91 -1.60 -9.64
N PRO A 45 9.34 -2.01 -8.50
CA PRO A 45 8.87 -1.08 -7.47
C PRO A 45 10.07 -0.43 -6.78
N THR A 46 10.07 0.89 -6.70
CA THR A 46 11.14 1.67 -6.05
C THR A 46 10.71 2.22 -4.70
N ARG A 47 9.41 2.49 -4.52
CA ARG A 47 8.85 2.98 -3.26
C ARG A 47 7.44 2.44 -3.04
N PHE A 48 7.12 2.26 -1.76
CA PHE A 48 5.76 1.97 -1.31
C PHE A 48 5.45 2.79 -0.05
N SER A 49 4.28 3.42 -0.01
CA SER A 49 3.79 4.17 1.15
C SER A 49 2.32 3.90 1.38
N THR A 50 1.94 3.63 2.63
CA THR A 50 0.54 3.76 3.09
C THR A 50 0.36 5.17 3.64
N LEU A 51 -0.58 5.94 3.08
CA LEU A 51 -0.75 7.36 3.39
C LEU A 51 -1.78 7.52 4.52
N ASP A 52 -1.31 7.74 5.75
CA ASP A 52 -2.14 7.88 6.96
C ASP A 52 -2.39 9.34 7.38
N MET A 53 -2.04 10.28 6.51
CA MET A 53 -2.26 11.71 6.74
C MET A 53 -3.74 12.04 6.86
N ARG A 54 -4.04 13.03 7.71
CA ARG A 54 -5.39 13.54 7.96
C ARG A 54 -5.45 15.02 7.61
N PRO A 55 -5.72 15.38 6.33
CA PRO A 55 -5.89 16.77 5.93
C PRO A 55 -6.99 17.42 6.76
N GLY A 56 -6.66 18.52 7.46
CA GLY A 56 -7.60 19.18 8.37
C GLY A 56 -8.08 18.32 9.54
N GLY A 57 -7.35 17.26 9.89
CA GLY A 57 -7.75 16.31 10.94
C GLY A 57 -8.83 15.31 10.53
N ILE A 58 -9.30 15.36 9.28
CA ILE A 58 -10.35 14.49 8.76
C ILE A 58 -9.75 13.24 8.13
N LEU A 59 -10.43 12.10 8.33
CA LEU A 59 -10.17 10.86 7.60
C LEU A 59 -10.93 10.90 6.27
N PRO A 60 -10.25 10.93 5.11
CA PRO A 60 -10.93 11.03 3.82
C PRO A 60 -11.73 9.77 3.44
N SER A 61 -11.36 8.61 4.01
CA SER A 61 -11.96 7.30 3.77
C SER A 61 -11.75 6.41 5.01
N ASP A 62 -12.55 5.35 5.12
CA ASP A 62 -12.34 4.22 6.03
C ASP A 62 -11.07 3.42 5.72
N HIS A 63 -10.45 3.64 4.57
CA HIS A 63 -9.18 3.07 4.14
C HIS A 63 -8.08 4.13 3.98
N TYR A 64 -6.84 3.75 4.28
CA TYR A 64 -5.65 4.49 3.90
C TYR A 64 -5.25 4.15 2.46
N PRO A 65 -5.01 5.16 1.61
CA PRO A 65 -4.46 4.92 0.27
C PRO A 65 -3.10 4.23 0.35
N VAL A 66 -2.87 3.29 -0.56
CA VAL A 66 -1.54 2.73 -0.82
C VAL A 66 -0.99 3.34 -2.11
N LEU A 67 0.25 3.84 -2.05
CA LEU A 67 0.97 4.43 -3.17
C LEU A 67 2.19 3.56 -3.47
N ALA A 68 2.38 3.19 -4.74
CA ALA A 68 3.58 2.54 -5.22
C ALA A 68 4.17 3.32 -6.39
N GLU A 69 5.48 3.50 -6.37
CA GLU A 69 6.26 4.09 -7.46
C GLU A 69 7.05 2.98 -8.15
N PHE A 70 7.15 3.05 -9.48
CA PHE A 70 7.76 2.02 -10.30
C PHE A 70 8.73 2.61 -11.31
N GLU A 71 9.73 1.83 -11.69
CA GLU A 71 10.58 2.05 -12.84
C GLU A 71 10.28 1.01 -13.93
N TRP A 72 10.47 1.42 -15.19
CA TRP A 72 10.45 0.52 -16.32
C TRP A 72 11.69 -0.39 -16.31
N PRO A 73 11.60 -1.63 -16.80
CA PRO A 73 12.78 -2.43 -17.09
C PRO A 73 13.71 -1.70 -18.06
N GLN A 74 15.02 -1.84 -17.84
CA GLN A 74 16.02 -1.43 -18.82
C GLN A 74 16.02 -2.34 -20.05
#